data_AF-A0A950VZU1-F1
#
_entry.id   AF-A0A950VZU1-F1
#
_cell.length_a   1.000
_cell.length_b   1.000
_cell.length_c   1.000
_cell.angle_alpha   90.00
_cell.angle_beta   90.00
_cell.angle_gamma   90.00
#
_symmetry.space_group_name_H-M   'P 1'
#
loop_
_entity.id
_entity.type
_entity.pdbx_description
1 polymer ?
#
loop_
_entity_poly.entity_id
_entity_poly.type
_entity_poly.pdbx_seq_one_letter_code
_entity_poly.pdbx_strand_id
1 'polypeptide(L)' 'MQAYGTPTTESAPSPLGAEAAGHLTRDEVMTAGEVAELLRMPTSTVYELARKGVLPASRLGRTWRFLRPRLEQMLAA' A
#
# COMPACT_ATOMS: atom_id res chain seq x y z
N MET A 1 -17.90 28.56 -13.13
CA MET A 1 -16.69 27.88 -13.61
C MET A 1 -16.12 27.08 -12.44
N GLN A 2 -16.35 25.77 -12.39
CA GLN A 2 -15.71 24.89 -11.41
C GLN A 2 -15.10 23.72 -12.19
N ALA A 3 -13.79 23.73 -12.33
CA ALA A 3 -13.04 22.58 -12.82
C ALA A 3 -11.98 22.30 -11.78
N TYR A 4 -12.34 21.36 -10.92
CA TYR A 4 -11.64 20.89 -9.75
C TYR A 4 -10.17 20.61 -10.07
N GLY A 5 -9.28 21.23 -9.29
CA GLY A 5 -7.90 20.80 -9.21
C GLY A 5 -7.87 19.35 -8.75
N THR A 6 -7.44 18.46 -9.64
CA THR A 6 -7.01 17.13 -9.22
C THR A 6 -5.49 17.21 -9.09
N PRO A 7 -4.92 17.04 -7.89
CA PRO A 7 -3.49 16.88 -7.77
C PRO A 7 -3.09 15.63 -8.55
N THR A 8 -2.09 15.79 -9.41
CA THR A 8 -1.39 14.69 -10.04
C THR A 8 -0.93 13.72 -8.93
N THR A 9 -1.55 12.55 -8.85
CA THR A 9 -1.01 11.40 -8.13
C THR A 9 -1.40 10.16 -8.93
N GLU A 10 -0.94 10.18 -10.18
CA GLU A 10 -0.90 8.99 -11.01
C GLU A 10 0.22 8.08 -10.46
N SER A 11 -0.15 7.31 -9.44
CA SER A 11 0.55 6.09 -9.07
C SER A 11 -0.51 4.99 -9.09
N ALA A 12 -1.07 4.78 -10.28
CA ALA A 12 -1.83 3.58 -10.57
C ALA A 12 -0.87 2.39 -10.47
N PRO A 13 -1.14 1.38 -9.62
CA PRO A 13 -0.41 0.14 -9.67
C PRO A 13 -0.84 -0.59 -10.94
N SER A 14 0.09 -0.80 -11.87
CA SER A 14 -0.13 -1.69 -13.02
C SER A 14 -0.33 -3.12 -12.50
N PRO A 15 -1.48 -3.78 -12.74
CA PRO A 15 -1.64 -5.19 -12.40
C PRO A 15 -0.98 -6.05 -13.48
N LEU A 16 0.33 -6.22 -13.38
CA LEU A 16 1.08 -7.24 -14.11
C LEU A 16 1.93 -7.99 -13.07
N GLY A 17 1.42 -9.14 -12.61
CA GLY A 17 2.20 -10.06 -11.77
C GLY A 17 1.46 -10.75 -10.63
N ALA A 18 0.16 -11.02 -10.74
CA ALA A 18 -0.49 -12.02 -9.88
C ALA A 18 -0.18 -13.42 -10.43
N GLU A 19 1.03 -13.92 -10.19
CA GLU A 19 1.39 -15.32 -10.46
C GLU A 19 1.90 -15.92 -9.15
N ALA A 20 0.97 -16.55 -8.44
CA ALA A 20 1.22 -17.27 -7.20
C ALA A 20 2.24 -18.40 -7.39
N ALA A 21 3.40 -18.33 -6.72
CA ALA A 21 4.15 -19.49 -6.23
C ALA A 21 5.28 -19.04 -5.28
N GLY A 22 5.33 -19.64 -4.10
CA GLY A 22 6.10 -19.19 -2.94
C GLY A 22 7.57 -18.86 -3.17
N HIS A 23 7.97 -17.71 -2.62
CA HIS A 23 9.26 -17.49 -1.96
C HIS A 23 9.00 -16.48 -0.84
N LEU A 24 9.44 -16.77 0.38
CA LEU A 24 9.29 -15.93 1.58
C LEU A 24 10.11 -14.62 1.52
N THR A 25 10.27 -14.02 0.34
CA THR A 25 11.20 -12.91 0.10
C THR A 25 10.72 -12.07 -1.10
N ARG A 26 10.43 -10.79 -0.83
CA ARG A 26 10.13 -9.70 -1.79
C ARG A 26 8.75 -9.68 -2.45
N ASP A 27 8.08 -10.81 -2.66
CA ASP A 27 6.74 -10.85 -3.29
C ASP A 27 5.63 -10.28 -2.38
N GLU A 28 5.87 -10.24 -1.08
CA GLU A 28 4.91 -9.76 -0.09
C GLU A 28 4.91 -8.23 0.08
N VAL A 29 5.67 -7.51 -0.75
CA VAL A 29 5.82 -6.06 -0.68
C VAL A 29 4.71 -5.37 -1.47
N MET A 30 3.71 -4.89 -0.75
CA MET A 30 2.57 -4.17 -1.30
C MET A 30 2.82 -2.66 -1.34
N THR A 31 2.14 -1.97 -2.24
CA THR A 31 2.09 -0.49 -2.27
C THR A 31 0.96 0.05 -1.40
N ALA A 32 0.94 1.36 -1.13
CA ALA A 32 -0.17 1.99 -0.41
C ALA A 32 -1.53 1.77 -1.09
N GLY A 33 -1.55 1.68 -2.43
CA GLY A 33 -2.74 1.39 -3.23
C GLY A 33 -3.27 -0.02 -2.97
N GLU A 34 -2.40 -1.02 -2.99
CA GLU A 34 -2.82 -2.39 -2.75
C GLU A 34 -3.26 -2.64 -1.30
N VAL A 35 -2.64 -1.96 -0.34
CA VAL A 35 -3.08 -2.00 1.07
C VAL A 35 -4.44 -1.32 1.25
N ALA A 36 -4.69 -0.23 0.52
CA ALA A 36 -5.98 0.44 0.51
C ALA A 36 -7.09 -0.48 -0.02
N GLU A 37 -6.83 -1.20 -1.11
CA GLU A 37 -7.79 -2.19 -1.62
C GLU A 37 -7.98 -3.38 -0.68
N LEU A 38 -6.89 -3.87 -0.08
CA LEU A 38 -6.93 -4.98 0.88
C LEU A 38 -7.76 -4.64 2.13
N LEU A 39 -7.56 -3.45 2.70
CA LEU A 39 -8.28 -2.97 3.87
C LEU A 39 -9.64 -2.34 3.53
N ARG A 40 -9.97 -2.18 2.24
CA ARG A 40 -11.10 -1.38 1.73
C ARG A 40 -11.15 0.03 2.32
N MET A 41 -9.98 0.67 2.43
CA MET A 41 -9.83 2.04 2.93
C MET A 41 -9.26 2.94 1.84
N PRO A 42 -9.50 4.27 1.88
CA PRO A 42 -8.88 5.16 0.93
C PRO A 42 -7.36 5.24 1.13
N THR A 43 -6.61 5.36 0.04
CA THR A 43 -5.13 5.50 0.03
C THR A 43 -4.65 6.63 0.92
N SER A 44 -5.39 7.74 1.00
CA SER A 44 -5.08 8.86 1.91
C SER A 44 -4.98 8.41 3.37
N THR A 45 -5.92 7.59 3.84
CA THR A 45 -5.91 7.05 5.20
C THR A 45 -4.75 6.08 5.38
N VAL A 46 -4.45 5.24 4.38
CA VAL A 46 -3.27 4.36 4.42
C VAL A 46 -1.98 5.16 4.56
N TYR A 47 -1.82 6.25 3.81
CA TYR A 47 -0.65 7.14 3.95
C TYR A 47 -0.58 7.81 5.32
N GLU A 48 -1.71 8.27 5.86
CA GLU A 48 -1.74 8.82 7.22
C GLU A 48 -1.34 7.79 8.27
N LEU A 49 -1.86 6.57 8.17
CA LEU A 49 -1.55 5.48 9.10
C LEU A 49 -0.09 5.02 8.98
N ALA A 50 0.47 5.00 7.76
CA ALA A 50 1.88 4.75 7.53
C ALA A 50 2.76 5.85 8.16
N ARG A 51 2.40 7.12 7.99
CA ARG A 51 3.09 8.25 8.63
C ARG A 51 3.00 8.23 10.15
N LYS A 52 1.86 7.79 10.70
CA LYS A 52 1.64 7.61 12.14
C LYS A 52 2.35 6.37 12.70
N GLY A 53 2.85 5.48 11.84
CA GLY A 53 3.47 4.21 12.24
C GLY A 53 2.46 3.17 12.74
N VAL A 54 1.16 3.37 12.48
CA VAL A 54 0.10 2.41 12.82
C VAL A 54 0.15 1.23 11.85
N LEU A 55 0.30 1.51 10.56
CA LEU A 55 0.51 0.47 9.56
C LEU A 55 2.00 0.16 9.43
N PRO A 56 2.37 -1.13 9.36
CA PRO A 56 3.75 -1.57 9.15
C PRO A 56 4.21 -1.22 7.74
N ALA A 57 4.70 0.01 7.59
CA ALA A 57 5.20 0.57 6.34
C ALA A 57 6.69 0.90 6.48
N SER A 58 7.50 0.36 5.56
CA SER A 58 8.91 0.70 5.43
C SER A 58 9.10 1.76 4.37
N ARG A 59 9.78 2.85 4.73
CA ARG A 59 10.18 3.88 3.76
C ARG A 59 11.37 3.37 2.96
N LEU A 60 11.12 2.89 1.75
CA LEU A 60 12.14 2.47 0.81
C LEU A 60 12.44 3.61 -0.16
N GLY A 61 13.43 4.43 0.20
CA GLY A 61 13.84 5.61 -0.56
C GLY A 61 12.72 6.66 -0.67
N ARG A 62 12.14 6.78 -1.87
CA ARG A 62 11.09 7.76 -2.21
C ARG A 62 9.68 7.19 -2.11
N THR A 63 9.54 5.90 -1.80
CA THR A 63 8.26 5.19 -1.77
C THR A 63 8.03 4.51 -0.42
N TRP A 64 6.75 4.37 -0.05
CA TRP A 64 6.35 3.56 1.08
C TRP A 64 6.06 2.13 0.60
N ARG A 65 6.59 1.17 1.33
CA ARG A 65 6.44 -0.26 1.06
C ARG A 65 5.79 -0.93 2.26
N PHE A 66 4.80 -1.75 2.01
CA PHE A 66 4.02 -2.42 3.03
C PHE A 66 4.28 -3.91 2.92
N LEU A 67 4.35 -4.61 4.05
CA LEU A 67 4.54 -6.06 4.04
C LEU A 67 3.21 -6.73 4.33
N ARG A 68 2.72 -7.52 3.38
CA ARG A 68 1.52 -8.33 3.53
C ARG A 68 1.51 -9.19 4.80
N PRO A 69 2.54 -10.00 5.12
CA PRO A 69 2.52 -10.86 6.31
C PRO A 69 2.50 -10.02 7.59
N ARG A 70 3.07 -8.81 7.57
CA ARG A 70 3.08 -7.93 8.73
C ARG A 70 1.72 -7.28 8.95
N LEU A 71 0.99 -6.95 7.87
CA LEU A 71 -0.39 -6.50 7.93
C LEU A 71 -1.31 -7.63 8.40
N GLU A 72 -1.15 -8.84 7.86
CA GLU A 72 -1.91 -10.02 8.28
C GLU A 72 -1.65 -10.36 9.74
N GLN A 73 -0.40 -10.30 10.21
CA GLN A 73 -0.07 -10.47 11.63
C GLN A 73 -0.70 -9.40 12.53
N MET A 74 -0.78 -8.15 12.07
CA MET A 74 -1.41 -7.06 12.83
C MET A 74 -2.94 -7.23 12.92
N LEU A 75 -3.56 -7.71 11.84
CA LEU A 75 -5.00 -8.01 11.80
C LEU A 75 -5.37 -9.28 12.57
N ALA A 76 -4.44 -10.24 12.66
CA ALA A 76 -4.62 -11.49 13.40
C ALA A 76 -4.29 -11.38 14.90
N ALA A 77 -3.86 -10.21 15.37
CA ALA A 77 -3.59 -9.90 16.77
C ALA A 77 -4.83 -9.30 17.45
#